data_AF-A0A1Q7UK97-F1
#
_entry.id   AF-A0A1Q7UK97-F1
#
_cell.length_a   1.000
_cell.length_b   1.000
_cell.length_c   1.000
_cell.angle_alpha   90.00
_cell.angle_beta   90.00
_cell.angle_gamma   90.00
#
_symmetry.space_group_name_H-M   'P 1'
#
loop_
_entity.id
_entity.type
_entity.pdbx_description
1 polymer ?
#
loop_
_entity_poly.entity_id
_entity_poly.type
_entity_poly.pdbx_seq_one_letter_code
_entity_poly.pdbx_strand_id
1 'polypeptide(L)'
;MLLLDEPLTALDAKLRDVLRVEIDALLRRLRMTAVYVTHDQAEAMALGDRIVVMSQGQVAQVGRPRDIYFTPRSRIVAPGAGHVKGRVSSSFFLGDRTRLLVEGVSAGTLIVETTDRRDWEPGQDVYLAIDPDALLTLDR
;
A
#
# COMPACT_ATOMS: atom_id res chain seq x y z
N MET A 1 -4.04 26.23 -10.80
CA MET A 1 -3.17 25.07 -10.53
C MET A 1 -2.36 25.38 -9.29
N LEU A 2 -2.24 24.45 -8.35
CA LEU A 2 -1.44 24.58 -7.13
C LEU A 2 -0.29 23.56 -7.16
N LEU A 3 0.90 23.96 -6.73
CA LEU A 3 2.05 23.08 -6.56
C LEU A 3 2.52 23.20 -5.12
N LEU A 4 2.58 22.08 -4.41
CA LEU A 4 3.10 22.02 -3.05
C LEU A 4 4.30 21.06 -3.04
N ASP A 5 5.42 21.54 -2.50
CA ASP A 5 6.64 20.76 -2.34
C ASP A 5 6.92 20.60 -0.85
N GLU A 6 6.73 19.39 -0.34
CA GLU A 6 6.96 19.02 1.05
C GLU A 6 6.31 19.95 2.11
N PRO A 7 5.02 20.34 1.96
CA PRO A 7 4.45 21.43 2.74
C PRO A 7 4.24 21.09 4.23
N LEU A 8 4.25 19.82 4.61
CA LEU A 8 4.01 19.36 5.99
C LEU A 8 5.27 18.82 6.68
N THR A 9 6.43 18.76 6.01
CA THR A 9 7.65 18.13 6.52
C THR A 9 8.19 18.76 7.81
N ALA A 10 7.99 20.06 7.99
CA ALA A 10 8.50 20.79 9.16
C ALA A 10 7.62 20.69 10.42
N LEU A 11 6.50 19.97 10.34
CA LEU A 11 5.48 19.95 11.40
C LEU A 11 5.56 18.69 12.25
N ASP A 12 5.15 18.83 13.51
CA ASP A 12 4.96 17.67 14.38
C ASP A 12 3.87 16.73 13.83
N ALA A 13 3.92 15.46 14.26
CA ALA A 13 3.04 14.42 13.71
C ALA A 13 1.55 14.73 13.89
N LYS A 14 1.16 15.29 15.05
CA LYS A 14 -0.24 15.56 15.35
C LYS A 14 -0.79 16.70 14.51
N LEU A 15 -0.01 17.77 14.35
CA LEU A 15 -0.41 18.91 13.53
C LEU A 15 -0.44 18.55 12.05
N ARG A 16 0.51 17.73 11.58
CA ARG A 16 0.54 17.21 10.22
C ARG A 16 -0.71 16.38 9.89
N ASP A 17 -1.19 15.53 10.81
CA ASP A 17 -2.42 14.77 10.62
C ASP A 17 -3.64 15.68 10.41
N VAL A 18 -3.76 16.72 11.25
CA VAL A 18 -4.86 17.68 11.16
C VAL A 18 -4.81 18.45 9.84
N LEU A 19 -3.66 19.05 9.51
CA LEU A 19 -3.52 19.88 8.31
C LEU A 19 -3.67 19.06 7.03
N ARG A 20 -3.26 17.79 7.03
CA ARG A 20 -3.50 16.89 5.90
C ARG A 20 -4.99 16.75 5.59
N VAL A 21 -5.83 16.57 6.60
CA VAL A 21 -7.30 16.50 6.41
C VAL A 21 -7.85 17.83 5.91
N GLU A 22 -7.36 18.95 6.45
CA GLU A 22 -7.79 20.28 6.02
C GLU A 22 -7.39 20.60 4.56
N ILE A 23 -6.17 20.25 4.16
CA ILE A 23 -5.69 20.41 2.79
C ILE A 23 -6.54 19.59 1.83
N ASP A 24 -6.81 18.31 2.13
CA ASP A 24 -7.68 17.47 1.32
C ASP A 24 -9.06 18.11 1.11
N ALA A 25 -9.70 18.51 2.22
CA ALA A 25 -11.02 19.14 2.20
C ALA A 25 -11.02 20.43 1.37
N LEU A 26 -9.97 21.25 1.49
CA LEU A 26 -9.83 22.50 0.75
C LEU A 26 -9.63 22.25 -0.74
N LEU A 27 -8.74 21.33 -1.13
CA LEU A 27 -8.49 20.98 -2.52
C LEU A 27 -9.76 20.46 -3.20
N ARG A 28 -10.50 19.55 -2.52
CA ARG A 28 -11.79 19.03 -3.00
C ARG A 28 -12.84 20.12 -3.14
N ARG A 29 -12.95 21.01 -2.14
CA ARG A 29 -13.94 22.11 -2.14
C ARG A 29 -13.67 23.09 -3.27
N LEU A 30 -12.41 23.45 -3.52
CA LEU A 30 -12.03 24.41 -4.55
C LEU A 30 -11.97 23.79 -5.96
N ARG A 31 -12.04 22.46 -6.09
CA ARG A 31 -11.93 21.73 -7.36
C ARG A 31 -10.69 22.15 -8.17
N MET A 32 -9.59 22.43 -7.47
CA MET A 32 -8.34 22.84 -8.10
C MET A 32 -7.51 21.62 -8.48
N THR A 33 -6.88 21.66 -9.65
CA THR A 33 -5.76 20.77 -9.94
C THR A 33 -4.57 21.13 -9.05
N ALA A 34 -4.14 20.18 -8.24
CA ALA A 34 -2.97 20.30 -7.38
C ALA A 34 -1.95 19.19 -7.67
N VAL A 35 -0.68 19.55 -7.59
CA VAL A 35 0.43 18.60 -7.56
C VAL A 35 1.06 18.72 -6.17
N TYR A 36 1.10 17.61 -5.45
CA TYR A 36 1.65 17.53 -4.10
C TYR A 36 2.86 16.59 -4.13
N VAL A 37 4.04 17.10 -3.78
CA VAL A 37 5.28 16.34 -3.72
C VAL A 37 5.62 16.10 -2.26
N THR A 38 5.89 14.83 -1.92
CA THR A 38 6.22 14.41 -0.57
C THR A 38 7.02 13.13 -0.59
N HIS A 39 7.87 12.94 0.41
CA HIS A 39 8.49 11.65 0.70
C HIS A 39 7.65 10.81 1.69
N ASP A 40 6.58 11.37 2.27
CA ASP A 40 5.69 10.67 3.18
C ASP A 40 4.60 9.93 2.40
N GLN A 41 4.64 8.60 2.48
CA GLN A 41 3.68 7.74 1.80
C GLN A 41 2.25 7.96 2.31
N ALA A 42 2.05 8.19 3.62
CA ALA A 42 0.73 8.34 4.19
C ALA A 42 0.07 9.66 3.72
N GLU A 43 0.86 10.69 3.43
CA GLU A 43 0.36 11.91 2.80
C GLU A 43 -0.07 11.65 1.37
N ALA A 44 0.77 11.00 0.56
CA ALA A 44 0.45 10.68 -0.82
C ALA A 44 -0.81 9.80 -0.95
N MET A 45 -0.98 8.83 -0.05
CA MET A 45 -2.13 7.93 -0.02
C MET A 45 -3.43 8.62 0.41
N ALA A 46 -3.34 9.62 1.30
CA ALA A 46 -4.51 10.33 1.80
C ALA A 46 -4.99 11.45 0.85
N LEU A 47 -4.05 12.16 0.22
CA LEU A 47 -4.34 13.36 -0.57
C LEU A 47 -4.50 13.06 -2.07
N GLY A 48 -3.81 12.03 -2.58
CA GLY A 48 -3.66 11.80 -4.01
C GLY A 48 -4.85 11.05 -4.62
N ASP A 49 -5.52 11.64 -5.61
CA ASP A 49 -6.40 10.87 -6.49
C ASP A 49 -5.58 9.92 -7.40
N ARG A 50 -4.34 10.32 -7.71
CA ARG A 50 -3.36 9.59 -8.50
C ARG A 50 -1.96 9.85 -7.94
N ILE A 51 -1.19 8.80 -7.74
CA ILE A 51 0.17 8.85 -7.20
C ILE A 51 1.16 8.49 -8.30
N VAL A 52 2.24 9.28 -8.39
CA VAL A 52 3.41 9.00 -9.22
C VAL A 52 4.55 8.66 -8.28
N VAL A 53 4.98 7.41 -8.27
CA VAL A 53 6.17 6.99 -7.52
C VAL A 53 7.38 7.18 -8.42
N MET A 54 8.35 7.94 -7.94
CA MET A 54 9.58 8.22 -8.65
C MET A 54 10.79 7.64 -7.91
N SER A 55 11.77 7.17 -8.67
CA SER A 55 13.06 6.73 -8.14
C SER A 55 14.15 7.05 -9.17
N GLN A 56 15.27 7.60 -8.70
CA GLN A 56 16.43 7.94 -9.54
C GLN A 56 16.05 8.77 -10.79
N GLY A 57 15.14 9.73 -10.63
CA GLY A 57 14.66 10.59 -11.72
C GLY A 57 13.75 9.89 -12.73
N GLN A 58 13.37 8.63 -12.52
CA GLN A 58 12.46 7.88 -13.36
C GLN A 58 11.15 7.59 -12.64
N VAL A 59 10.06 7.50 -13.41
CA VAL A 59 8.76 7.07 -12.89
C VAL A 59 8.77 5.55 -12.73
N ALA A 60 8.68 5.08 -11.49
CA ALA A 60 8.61 3.67 -11.17
C ALA A 60 7.20 3.09 -11.37
N GLN A 61 6.17 3.84 -10.95
CA GLN A 61 4.77 3.46 -11.13
C GLN A 61 3.85 4.67 -11.04
N VAL A 62 2.73 4.61 -11.77
CA VAL A 62 1.64 5.56 -11.63
C VAL A 62 0.33 4.80 -11.44
N GLY A 63 -0.50 5.22 -10.49
CA GLY A 63 -1.77 4.55 -10.21
C GLY A 63 -2.59 5.28 -9.16
N ARG A 64 -3.76 4.73 -8.82
CA ARG A 64 -4.53 5.20 -7.65
C ARG A 64 -3.81 4.74 -6.37
N PRO A 65 -4.05 5.39 -5.22
CA PRO A 65 -3.48 4.97 -3.92
C PRO A 65 -3.59 3.46 -3.68
N ARG A 66 -4.78 2.90 -3.90
CA ARG A 66 -5.05 1.47 -3.75
C ARG A 66 -4.16 0.60 -4.64
N ASP A 67 -3.98 0.97 -5.90
CA ASP A 67 -3.17 0.20 -6.84
C ASP A 67 -1.68 0.26 -6.47
N ILE A 68 -1.19 1.42 -5.99
CA ILE A 68 0.17 1.57 -5.49
C ILE A 68 0.40 0.71 -4.24
N TYR A 69 -0.57 0.67 -3.34
CA TYR A 69 -0.46 -0.05 -2.08
C TYR A 69 -0.55 -1.58 -2.25
N PHE A 70 -1.59 -2.07 -2.93
CA PHE A 70 -1.90 -3.51 -3.02
C PHE A 70 -1.29 -4.20 -4.24
N THR A 71 -0.94 -3.45 -5.29
CA THR A 71 -0.36 -4.00 -6.52
C THR A 71 0.92 -3.27 -6.93
N PRO A 72 1.95 -3.22 -6.06
CA PRO A 72 3.22 -2.60 -6.40
C PRO A 72 3.93 -3.41 -7.48
N ARG A 73 4.41 -2.74 -8.54
CA ARG A 73 5.13 -3.35 -9.67
C ARG A 73 6.60 -3.65 -9.36
N SER A 74 7.13 -3.09 -8.27
CA SER A 74 8.52 -3.28 -7.87
C SER A 74 8.71 -3.00 -6.38
N ARG A 75 9.82 -3.47 -5.82
CA ARG A 75 10.16 -3.28 -4.40
C ARG A 75 10.25 -1.81 -3.98
N ILE A 76 10.65 -0.92 -4.90
CA ILE A 76 10.74 0.51 -4.59
C ILE A 76 9.36 1.19 -4.47
N VAL A 77 8.33 0.59 -5.07
CA VAL A 77 6.95 1.07 -4.97
C VAL A 77 6.24 0.46 -3.75
N ALA A 78 6.67 -0.73 -3.31
CA ALA A 78 6.03 -1.44 -2.22
C ALA A 78 6.05 -0.63 -0.91
N PRO A 79 4.89 -0.42 -0.26
CA PRO A 79 4.81 0.19 1.07
C PRO A 79 5.76 -0.47 2.07
N GLY A 80 6.68 0.31 2.64
CA GLY A 80 7.65 -0.19 3.63
C GLY A 80 7.03 -0.58 4.98
N ALA A 81 5.93 0.06 5.37
CA ALA A 81 5.29 -0.11 6.69
C ALA A 81 3.98 -0.92 6.67
N GLY A 82 3.48 -1.31 5.49
CA GLY A 82 2.15 -1.91 5.32
C GLY A 82 2.12 -3.42 5.02
N HIS A 83 3.29 -4.04 4.85
CA HIS A 83 3.38 -5.44 4.44
C HIS A 83 3.94 -6.32 5.55
N VAL A 84 3.24 -7.42 5.85
CA VAL A 84 3.79 -8.46 6.70
C VAL A 84 4.61 -9.41 5.84
N LYS A 85 5.89 -9.57 6.17
CA LYS A 85 6.77 -10.52 5.49
C LYS A 85 6.48 -11.93 5.99
N GLY A 86 6.32 -12.86 5.06
CA GLY A 86 6.23 -14.29 5.32
C GLY A 86 7.06 -15.09 4.33
N ARG A 87 7.05 -16.40 4.49
CA ARG A 87 7.71 -17.35 3.60
C ARG A 87 6.75 -18.46 3.20
N VAL A 88 6.66 -18.75 1.91
CA VAL A 88 5.87 -19.87 1.42
C VAL A 88 6.51 -21.17 1.90
N SER A 89 5.78 -21.99 2.65
CA SER A 89 6.20 -23.36 2.99
C SER A 89 5.69 -24.37 1.98
N SER A 90 4.47 -24.18 1.46
CA SER A 90 3.91 -24.99 0.37
C SER A 90 2.79 -24.27 -0.37
N SER A 91 2.49 -24.73 -1.58
CA SER A 91 1.42 -24.24 -2.44
C SER A 91 0.60 -25.41 -3.00
N PHE A 92 -0.72 -25.24 -3.05
CA PHE A 92 -1.67 -26.22 -3.57
C PHE A 92 -2.61 -25.56 -4.57
N PHE A 93 -2.66 -26.08 -5.79
CA PHE A 93 -3.59 -25.61 -6.81
C PHE A 93 -4.95 -26.30 -6.65
N LEU A 94 -6.00 -25.53 -6.47
CA LEU A 94 -7.38 -25.99 -6.23
C LEU A 94 -8.31 -25.71 -7.44
N GLY A 95 -7.76 -25.55 -8.63
CA GLY A 95 -8.50 -25.34 -9.89
C GLY A 95 -8.69 -23.86 -10.25
N ASP A 96 -9.45 -23.11 -9.45
CA ASP A 96 -9.70 -21.67 -9.66
C ASP A 96 -8.85 -20.76 -8.76
N ARG A 97 -8.24 -21.34 -7.73
CA ARG A 97 -7.42 -20.65 -6.73
C ARG A 97 -6.21 -21.48 -6.33
N THR A 98 -5.22 -20.80 -5.79
CA THR A 98 -4.02 -21.36 -5.19
C THR A 98 -4.08 -21.12 -3.69
N ARG A 99 -3.93 -22.18 -2.90
CA ARG A 99 -3.79 -22.10 -1.45
C ARG A 99 -2.31 -22.13 -1.09
N LEU A 100 -1.84 -21.12 -0.37
CA LEU A 100 -0.49 -20.99 0.13
C LEU A 100 -0.47 -21.21 1.63
N LEU A 101 0.48 -22.02 2.10
CA LEU A 101 0.87 -22.05 3.50
C LEU A 101 2.05 -21.10 3.69
N VAL A 102 1.88 -20.09 4.54
CA VAL A 102 2.86 -19.04 4.77
C VAL A 102 3.29 -19.04 6.23
N GLU A 103 4.59 -19.12 6.46
CA GLU A 103 5.22 -19.11 7.78
C GLU A 103 5.97 -17.79 8.04
N GLY A 104 6.34 -17.55 9.29
CA GLY A 104 7.09 -16.35 9.71
C GLY A 104 6.24 -15.09 9.87
N VAL A 105 4.92 -15.18 9.64
CA VAL A 105 3.95 -14.10 9.84
C VAL A 105 3.40 -14.11 11.28
N SER A 106 3.17 -15.30 11.83
CA SER A 106 2.63 -15.51 13.18
C SER A 106 3.32 -16.70 13.86
N ALA A 107 2.96 -17.00 15.11
CA ALA A 107 3.42 -18.22 15.79
C ALA A 107 2.95 -19.52 15.09
N GLY A 108 1.87 -19.44 14.31
CA GLY A 108 1.38 -20.53 13.46
C GLY A 108 1.52 -20.24 11.97
N THR A 109 1.21 -21.26 11.17
CA THR A 109 1.12 -21.16 9.71
C THR A 109 -0.13 -20.39 9.32
N LEU A 110 0.04 -19.36 8.49
CA LEU A 110 -1.05 -18.62 7.88
C LEU A 110 -1.48 -19.34 6.59
N ILE A 111 -2.79 -19.52 6.39
CA ILE A 111 -3.35 -20.02 5.13
C ILE A 111 -3.80 -18.82 4.31
N VAL A 112 -3.29 -18.70 3.09
CA VAL A 112 -3.66 -17.63 2.15
C VAL A 112 -4.26 -18.26 0.90
N GLU A 113 -5.45 -17.82 0.52
CA GLU A 113 -6.05 -18.21 -0.77
C GLU A 113 -5.95 -17.03 -1.74
N THR A 114 -5.42 -17.30 -2.94
CA THR A 114 -5.29 -16.30 -4.00
C THR A 114 -5.79 -16.87 -5.32
N THR A 115 -6.35 -16.01 -6.17
CA THR A 115 -6.67 -16.35 -7.57
C THR A 115 -5.46 -16.21 -8.50
N ASP A 116 -4.32 -15.76 -7.96
CA ASP A 116 -3.07 -15.68 -8.71
C ASP A 116 -2.60 -17.09 -9.11
N ARG A 117 -2.37 -17.26 -10.43
CA ARG A 117 -2.00 -18.52 -11.07
C ARG A 117 -0.50 -18.66 -11.28
N ARG A 118 0.31 -17.73 -10.77
CA ARG A 118 1.77 -17.88 -10.79
C ARG A 118 2.21 -19.12 -10.02
N ASP A 119 3.36 -19.65 -10.41
CA ASP A 119 4.04 -20.68 -9.64
C ASP A 119 4.64 -20.07 -8.35
N TRP A 120 4.43 -20.76 -7.24
CA TRP A 120 4.92 -20.39 -5.92
C TRP A 120 5.84 -21.47 -5.39
N GLU A 121 7.11 -21.13 -5.16
CA GLU A 121 8.12 -22.07 -4.70
C GLU A 121 8.21 -22.09 -3.16
N PRO A 122 8.36 -23.27 -2.53
CA PRO A 122 8.75 -23.35 -1.13
C PRO A 122 10.04 -22.57 -0.86
N GLY A 123 10.04 -21.80 0.23
CA GLY A 123 11.15 -20.92 0.60
C GLY A 123 11.05 -19.49 0.04
N GLN A 124 10.13 -19.23 -0.89
CA GLN A 124 9.95 -17.90 -1.46
C GLN A 124 9.44 -16.90 -0.41
N ASP A 125 10.13 -15.77 -0.27
CA ASP A 125 9.67 -14.66 0.56
C ASP A 125 8.44 -14.00 -0.10
N VAL A 126 7.40 -13.75 0.69
CA VAL A 126 6.16 -13.11 0.28
C VAL A 126 5.80 -11.98 1.23
N TYR A 127 5.04 -11.03 0.72
CA TYR A 127 4.58 -9.87 1.46
C TYR A 127 3.05 -9.84 1.39
N LEU A 128 2.43 -9.74 2.55
CA LEU A 128 0.98 -9.75 2.70
C LEU A 128 0.52 -8.35 3.07
N ALA A 129 -0.36 -7.79 2.25
CA ALA A 129 -1.10 -6.57 2.57
C ALA A 129 -2.51 -6.96 3.01
N ILE A 130 -2.97 -6.40 4.12
CA ILE A 130 -4.34 -6.58 4.61
C ILE A 130 -5.07 -5.27 4.38
N ASP A 131 -6.19 -5.35 3.66
CA ASP A 131 -7.11 -4.22 3.53
C ASP A 131 -7.92 -4.13 4.84
N PRO A 132 -7.74 -3.08 5.67
CA PRO A 132 -8.43 -2.99 6.96
C PRO A 132 -9.95 -2.95 6.80
N ASP A 133 -10.46 -2.42 5.68
CA ASP A 133 -11.89 -2.41 5.38
C ASP A 133 -12.43 -3.80 5.02
N ALA A 134 -11.55 -4.75 4.70
CA ALA A 134 -11.91 -6.15 4.46
C ALA A 134 -11.85 -7.00 5.74
N LEU A 135 -11.49 -6.42 6.89
CA LEU A 135 -11.36 -7.15 8.15
C LEU A 135 -12.75 -7.35 8.78
N LEU A 136 -13.17 -8.62 8.88
CA LEU A 136 -14.43 -9.00 9.52
C LEU A 136 -14.16 -9.42 10.96
N THR A 137 -14.79 -8.73 11.91
CA THR A 137 -14.80 -9.15 13.32
C THR A 137 -15.97 -10.10 13.55
N LEU A 138 -15.67 -11.33 13.93
CA LEU A 138 -16.68 -12.27 14.39
C LEU A 138 -16.76 -12.15 15.91
N ASP A 139 -17.87 -11.61 16.42
CA ASP A 139 -18.15 -11.64 17.86
C ASP A 139 -18.31 -13.10 18.30
N ARG A 140 -17.65 -13.45 19.42
CA ARG A 140 -17.71 -14.79 20.02
C ARG A 140 -19.02 -15.03 20.74
#